data_AF-A0A933PYV5-F1
#
_entry.id   AF-A0A933PYV5-F1
#
_cell.length_a   1.000
_cell.length_b   1.000
_cell.length_c   1.000
_cell.angle_alpha   90.00
_cell.angle_beta   90.00
_cell.angle_gamma   90.00
#
_symmetry.space_group_name_H-M   'P 1'
#
loop_
_entity.id
_entity.type
_entity.pdbx_description
1 polymer ?
#
loop_
_entity_poly.entity_id
_entity_poly.type
_entity_poly.pdbx_seq_one_letter_code
_entity_poly.pdbx_strand_id
1 'polypeptide(L)'
;MDPKDNKDAAAPATSLVENAKNLARETERYNIAHELARGNDAKAKALMNSDNKDVMNVRINFFEVNLKVAGCVSFFYYVPETTMLHLTSAVNYDKSILSISPHTGWAEYKQRLEEQLLLGKAKYELVNKVNKVFKETIESSRREDFIKFLDMKKEKYLKPLVEEILLMAFASKNFDVDIGIENINIIDFKLSEKESKGQKSDEQEPEPATVTPQFKEAIIQVKPLLSPVRGVIIYQIQEGDVIFINVNDSSTRGIDYLGRMITKYKDDNPKIPGVVKRIEKNLPRITIYVALEDGLVGKIEETDPLKILKVTAETAAETAKEFNVTAPAPKSGVWSIVAYAGIAIAVIAVVSIILMLIMSS
;
A
#
# COMPACT_ATOMS: atom_id res chain seq x y z
N MET A 1 4.45 -73.65 -6.48
CA MET A 1 4.99 -72.53 -7.29
C MET A 1 4.19 -71.31 -6.90
N ASP A 2 4.62 -70.65 -5.82
CA ASP A 2 3.99 -69.41 -5.36
C ASP A 2 4.68 -68.22 -6.04
N PRO A 3 3.92 -67.27 -6.61
CA PRO A 3 4.50 -66.03 -7.09
C PRO A 3 4.74 -65.14 -5.86
N LYS A 4 6.03 -64.86 -5.58
CA LYS A 4 6.41 -63.84 -4.60
C LYS A 4 5.99 -62.47 -5.11
N ASP A 5 5.11 -61.82 -4.34
CA ASP A 5 4.80 -60.40 -4.43
C ASP A 5 6.08 -59.57 -4.35
N ASN A 6 6.43 -58.89 -5.44
CA ASN A 6 7.43 -57.85 -5.46
C ASN A 6 6.72 -56.49 -5.30
N LYS A 7 6.44 -56.13 -4.04
CA LYS A 7 5.97 -54.79 -3.65
C LYS A 7 7.14 -54.04 -3.02
N ASP A 8 8.04 -53.51 -3.83
CA ASP A 8 9.00 -52.48 -3.41
C ASP A 8 9.55 -51.77 -4.65
N ALA A 9 8.90 -50.67 -5.06
CA ALA A 9 9.51 -49.58 -5.83
C ALA A 9 8.47 -48.50 -6.14
N ALA A 10 8.03 -47.74 -5.13
CA ALA A 10 7.30 -46.50 -5.37
C ALA A 10 7.64 -45.45 -4.30
N ALA A 11 8.93 -45.11 -4.17
CA ALA A 11 9.36 -43.88 -3.49
C ALA A 11 10.75 -43.44 -3.98
N PRO A 12 10.84 -42.56 -5.00
CA PRO A 12 11.97 -41.61 -5.00
C PRO A 12 11.67 -40.19 -5.51
N ALA A 13 10.46 -39.88 -6.00
CA ALA A 13 10.22 -38.59 -6.67
C ALA A 13 9.95 -37.43 -5.70
N THR A 14 9.22 -37.66 -4.61
CA THR A 14 8.82 -36.61 -3.66
C THR A 14 9.99 -36.08 -2.83
N SER A 15 10.94 -36.96 -2.46
CA SER A 15 12.11 -36.59 -1.64
C SER A 15 13.11 -35.71 -2.40
N LEU A 16 13.25 -35.89 -3.71
CA LEU A 16 14.16 -35.06 -4.53
C LEU A 16 13.65 -33.63 -4.68
N VAL A 17 12.34 -33.45 -4.88
CA VAL A 17 11.71 -32.13 -4.99
C VAL A 17 11.80 -31.38 -3.65
N GLU A 18 11.55 -32.06 -2.54
CA GLU A 18 11.65 -31.47 -1.21
C GLU A 18 13.09 -31.08 -0.85
N ASN A 19 14.07 -31.94 -1.18
CA ASN A 19 15.49 -31.63 -1.02
C ASN A 19 15.94 -30.43 -1.86
N ALA A 20 15.47 -30.32 -3.11
CA ALA A 20 15.77 -29.17 -3.97
C ALA A 20 15.18 -27.86 -3.42
N LYS A 21 13.94 -27.89 -2.91
CA LYS A 21 13.31 -26.72 -2.27
C LYS A 21 14.05 -26.29 -1.00
N ASN A 22 14.46 -27.25 -0.17
CA ASN A 22 15.22 -26.97 1.05
C ASN A 22 16.59 -26.36 0.71
N LEU A 23 17.30 -26.90 -0.28
CA LEU A 23 18.58 -26.36 -0.74
C LEU A 23 18.45 -24.95 -1.31
N ALA A 24 17.40 -24.69 -2.12
CA ALA A 24 17.13 -23.35 -2.65
C ALA A 24 16.87 -22.35 -1.52
N ARG A 25 16.07 -22.73 -0.53
CA ARG A 25 15.77 -21.91 0.65
C ARG A 25 17.03 -21.65 1.49
N GLU A 26 17.86 -22.66 1.73
CA GLU A 26 19.14 -22.49 2.43
C GLU A 26 20.11 -21.59 1.68
N THR A 27 20.18 -21.73 0.35
CA THR A 27 21.00 -20.88 -0.51
C THR A 27 20.53 -19.43 -0.43
N GLU A 28 19.22 -19.19 -0.45
CA GLU A 28 18.67 -17.84 -0.33
C GLU A 28 18.93 -17.23 1.05
N ARG A 29 18.73 -18.02 2.12
CA ARG A 29 19.09 -17.61 3.49
C ARG A 29 20.56 -17.21 3.56
N TYR A 30 21.45 -18.02 2.98
CA TYR A 30 22.88 -17.71 2.95
C TYR A 30 23.17 -16.42 2.17
N ASN A 31 22.55 -16.22 1.01
CA ASN A 31 22.72 -15.00 0.22
C ASN A 31 22.30 -13.75 1.00
N ILE A 32 21.17 -13.80 1.71
CA ILE A 32 20.72 -12.72 2.58
C ILE A 32 21.71 -12.50 3.73
N ALA A 33 22.15 -13.58 4.39
CA ALA A 33 23.12 -13.50 5.46
C ALA A 33 24.45 -12.88 5.00
N HIS A 34 24.93 -13.27 3.82
CA HIS A 34 26.16 -12.78 3.20
C HIS A 34 26.05 -11.30 2.81
N GLU A 35 24.89 -10.89 2.29
CA GLU A 35 24.57 -9.47 2.02
C GLU A 35 24.59 -8.64 3.32
N LEU A 36 23.88 -9.08 4.37
CA LEU A 36 23.87 -8.43 5.69
C LEU A 36 25.26 -8.40 6.35
N ALA A 37 26.06 -9.43 6.10
CA ALA A 37 27.44 -9.53 6.56
C ALA A 37 28.43 -8.71 5.73
N ARG A 38 27.99 -8.05 4.65
CA ARG A 38 28.83 -7.31 3.70
C ARG A 38 29.98 -8.16 3.13
N GLY A 39 29.69 -9.42 2.82
CA GLY A 39 30.65 -10.36 2.25
C GLY A 39 31.56 -11.08 3.26
N ASN A 40 31.32 -10.94 4.57
CA ASN A 40 32.07 -11.69 5.58
C ASN A 40 31.42 -13.04 5.89
N ASP A 41 32.01 -14.13 5.41
CA ASP A 41 31.48 -15.49 5.56
C ASP A 41 31.31 -15.94 7.02
N ALA A 42 32.21 -15.56 7.93
CA ALA A 42 32.11 -15.93 9.34
C ALA A 42 30.89 -15.25 9.99
N LYS A 43 30.67 -13.97 9.68
CA LYS A 43 29.51 -13.22 10.14
C LYS A 43 28.22 -13.71 9.47
N ALA A 44 28.25 -14.08 8.19
CA ALA A 44 27.12 -14.68 7.50
C ALA A 44 26.69 -16.00 8.17
N LYS A 45 27.64 -16.89 8.46
CA LYS A 45 27.38 -18.15 9.19
C LYS A 45 26.81 -17.91 10.59
N ALA A 46 27.27 -16.86 11.29
CA ALA A 46 26.72 -16.51 12.59
C ALA A 46 25.25 -16.03 12.49
N LEU A 47 24.91 -15.25 11.47
CA LEU A 47 23.54 -14.79 11.21
C LEU A 47 22.60 -15.94 10.83
N MET A 48 23.12 -16.95 10.13
CA MET A 48 22.38 -18.17 9.75
C MET A 48 21.97 -19.04 10.93
N ASN A 49 22.52 -18.81 12.13
CA ASN A 49 22.08 -19.52 13.32
C ASN A 49 20.62 -19.15 13.65
N SER A 50 19.72 -20.13 13.59
CA SER A 50 18.30 -19.96 13.90
C SER A 50 18.04 -19.49 15.33
N ASP A 51 19.00 -19.69 16.24
CA ASP A 51 18.91 -19.22 17.62
C ASP A 51 19.19 -17.72 17.76
N ASN A 52 19.78 -17.09 16.74
CA ASN A 52 19.96 -15.66 16.72
C ASN A 52 18.61 -14.97 16.44
N LYS A 53 18.03 -14.39 17.49
CA LYS A 53 16.74 -13.68 17.44
C LYS A 53 16.97 -12.19 17.70
N ASP A 54 17.39 -11.51 16.64
CA ASP A 54 17.87 -10.14 16.62
C ASP A 54 16.81 -9.12 16.14
N VAL A 55 15.69 -9.61 15.64
CA VAL A 55 14.51 -8.79 15.33
C VAL A 55 13.41 -9.08 16.33
N MET A 56 12.79 -8.04 16.86
CA MET A 56 11.60 -8.17 17.68
C MET A 56 10.38 -7.64 16.92
N ASN A 57 9.39 -8.50 16.75
CA ASN A 57 8.08 -8.13 16.27
C ASN A 57 7.17 -7.81 17.45
N VAL A 58 6.55 -6.63 17.43
CA VAL A 58 5.55 -6.23 18.42
C VAL A 58 4.24 -6.03 17.69
N ARG A 59 3.20 -6.69 18.18
CA ARG A 59 1.84 -6.69 17.63
C ARG A 59 0.91 -6.12 18.68
N ILE A 60 0.10 -5.17 18.30
CA ILE A 60 -0.75 -4.40 19.21
C ILE A 60 -2.14 -4.40 18.64
N ASN A 61 -3.09 -4.86 19.43
CA ASN A 61 -4.50 -4.62 19.21
C ASN A 61 -4.97 -3.56 20.21
N PHE A 62 -5.74 -2.60 19.72
CA PHE A 62 -6.34 -1.59 20.59
C PHE A 62 -7.80 -1.31 20.24
N PHE A 63 -8.58 -0.99 21.25
CA PHE A 63 -9.95 -0.49 21.11
C PHE A 63 -10.17 0.73 22.01
N GLU A 64 -10.53 1.85 21.39
CA GLU A 64 -10.94 3.07 22.09
C GLU A 64 -12.46 3.08 22.27
N VAL A 65 -12.92 3.11 23.53
CA VAL A 65 -14.32 2.89 23.89
C VAL A 65 -15.24 4.03 23.44
N ASN A 66 -14.78 5.28 23.53
CA ASN A 66 -15.61 6.47 23.32
C ASN A 66 -15.79 6.80 21.84
N LEU A 67 -14.70 6.76 21.09
CA LEU A 67 -14.57 7.00 19.65
C LEU A 67 -14.96 5.77 18.84
N LYS A 68 -15.09 4.61 19.49
CA LYS A 68 -15.33 3.30 18.87
C LYS A 68 -14.29 2.99 17.79
N VAL A 69 -13.03 3.36 18.03
CA VAL A 69 -11.94 3.12 17.09
C VAL A 69 -11.21 1.85 17.51
N ALA A 70 -11.10 0.90 16.60
CA ALA A 70 -10.31 -0.30 16.77
C ALA A 70 -9.12 -0.29 15.82
N GLY A 71 -7.98 -0.84 16.23
CA GLY A 71 -6.85 -0.97 15.33
C GLY A 71 -5.89 -2.08 15.71
N CYS A 72 -5.12 -2.47 14.71
CA CYS A 72 -4.04 -3.44 14.78
C CYS A 72 -2.76 -2.73 14.29
N VAL A 73 -1.66 -2.88 15.03
CA VAL A 73 -0.36 -2.30 14.70
C VAL A 73 0.67 -3.42 14.79
N SER A 74 1.54 -3.53 13.79
CA SER A 74 2.72 -4.39 13.83
C SER A 74 3.96 -3.59 13.48
N PHE A 75 5.00 -3.68 14.29
CA PHE A 75 6.31 -3.16 13.93
C PHE A 75 7.42 -4.17 14.22
N PHE A 76 8.47 -4.07 13.42
CA PHE A 76 9.66 -4.89 13.50
C PHE A 76 10.82 -4.01 13.91
N TYR A 77 11.49 -4.37 14.99
CA TYR A 77 12.59 -3.62 15.56
C TYR A 77 13.86 -4.45 15.53
N TYR A 78 14.90 -3.95 14.88
CA TYR A 78 16.21 -4.59 14.86
C TYR A 78 17.01 -4.16 16.09
N VAL A 79 17.17 -5.09 17.02
CA VAL A 79 17.77 -4.82 18.34
C VAL A 79 19.24 -4.35 18.22
N PRO A 80 20.11 -4.99 17.42
CA PRO A 80 21.52 -4.60 17.34
C PRO A 80 21.77 -3.16 16.85
N GLU A 81 20.97 -2.66 15.92
CA GLU A 81 21.14 -1.30 15.37
C GLU A 81 20.13 -0.30 15.94
N THR A 82 19.28 -0.72 16.87
CA THR A 82 18.26 0.14 17.48
C THR A 82 17.37 0.86 16.46
N THR A 83 16.97 0.14 15.41
CA THR A 83 16.26 0.71 14.27
C THR A 83 14.94 0.00 14.03
N MET A 84 13.91 0.76 13.68
CA MET A 84 12.64 0.19 13.24
C MET A 84 12.75 -0.19 11.76
N LEU A 85 12.58 -1.49 11.46
CA LEU A 85 12.69 -2.03 10.11
C LEU A 85 11.40 -1.82 9.31
N HIS A 86 10.25 -1.99 9.96
CA HIS A 86 8.96 -1.96 9.31
C HIS A 86 7.87 -1.61 10.32
N LEU A 87 6.87 -0.85 9.89
CA LEU A 87 5.67 -0.49 10.66
C LEU A 87 4.46 -0.54 9.73
N THR A 88 3.48 -1.33 10.11
CA THR A 88 2.19 -1.42 9.43
C THR A 88 1.08 -1.35 10.46
N SER A 89 0.02 -0.62 10.15
CA SER A 89 -1.18 -0.60 10.97
C SER A 89 -2.43 -0.58 10.10
N ALA A 90 -3.51 -1.07 10.66
CA ALA A 90 -4.83 -1.00 10.08
C ALA A 90 -5.80 -0.56 11.20
N VAL A 91 -6.61 0.46 10.94
CA VAL A 91 -7.45 1.11 11.95
C VAL A 91 -8.83 1.35 11.35
N ASN A 92 -9.90 1.08 12.09
CA ASN A 92 -11.28 1.24 11.65
C ASN A 92 -12.21 1.64 12.80
N TYR A 93 -13.47 1.99 12.49
CA TYR A 93 -14.53 2.26 13.49
C TYR A 93 -15.30 1.01 13.92
N ASP A 94 -14.90 -0.15 13.40
CA ASP A 94 -15.51 -1.44 13.70
C ASP A 94 -14.47 -2.39 14.29
N LYS A 95 -14.92 -3.23 15.24
CA LYS A 95 -14.09 -4.19 15.96
C LYS A 95 -13.71 -5.41 15.12
N SER A 96 -14.25 -5.58 13.91
CA SER A 96 -13.90 -6.73 13.04
C SER A 96 -12.39 -6.87 12.81
N ILE A 97 -11.65 -5.77 12.84
CA ILE A 97 -10.19 -5.78 12.70
C ILE A 97 -9.48 -6.51 13.84
N LEU A 98 -10.08 -6.55 15.03
CA LEU A 98 -9.56 -7.22 16.23
C LEU A 98 -9.72 -8.75 16.18
N SER A 99 -10.30 -9.29 15.11
CA SER A 99 -10.29 -10.74 14.85
C SER A 99 -8.87 -11.28 14.62
N ILE A 100 -7.91 -10.41 14.31
CA ILE A 100 -6.49 -10.76 14.21
C ILE A 100 -5.88 -10.71 15.62
N SER A 101 -5.72 -11.87 16.27
CA SER A 101 -5.13 -11.91 17.61
C SER A 101 -3.63 -11.57 17.59
N PRO A 102 -3.12 -10.70 18.48
CA PRO A 102 -1.70 -10.36 18.54
C PRO A 102 -0.84 -11.52 19.08
N HIS A 103 -1.46 -12.61 19.52
CA HIS A 103 -0.79 -13.82 20.00
C HIS A 103 -0.60 -14.89 18.91
N THR A 104 -1.13 -14.64 17.70
CA THR A 104 -0.80 -15.46 16.51
C THR A 104 0.66 -15.25 16.09
N GLY A 105 1.22 -16.19 15.32
CA GLY A 105 2.58 -16.05 14.81
C GLY A 105 2.73 -14.80 13.93
N TRP A 106 3.92 -14.17 13.94
CA TRP A 106 4.11 -12.86 13.30
C TRP A 106 3.80 -12.85 11.80
N ALA A 107 4.12 -13.93 11.09
CA ALA A 107 3.89 -14.05 9.67
C ALA A 107 2.38 -14.07 9.36
N GLU A 108 1.61 -14.84 10.12
CA GLU A 108 0.15 -14.90 10.01
C GLU A 108 -0.49 -13.55 10.39
N TYR A 109 -0.03 -12.92 11.47
CA TYR A 109 -0.52 -11.59 11.87
C TYR A 109 -0.28 -10.55 10.78
N LYS A 110 0.95 -10.51 10.23
CA LYS A 110 1.33 -9.60 9.13
C LYS A 110 0.44 -9.82 7.91
N GLN A 111 0.30 -11.08 7.48
CA GLN A 111 -0.53 -11.43 6.33
C GLN A 111 -1.98 -10.98 6.52
N ARG A 112 -2.62 -11.35 7.63
CA ARG A 112 -4.01 -10.94 7.91
C ARG A 112 -4.16 -9.43 7.99
N LEU A 113 -3.18 -8.72 8.54
CA LEU A 113 -3.18 -7.26 8.62
C LEU A 113 -3.12 -6.62 7.22
N GLU A 114 -2.26 -7.14 6.35
CA GLU A 114 -2.14 -6.73 4.95
C GLU A 114 -3.42 -7.01 4.16
N GLU A 115 -4.07 -8.15 4.40
CA GLU A 115 -5.37 -8.47 3.82
C GLU A 115 -6.46 -7.45 4.23
N GLN A 116 -6.50 -7.01 5.49
CA GLN A 116 -7.45 -5.95 5.91
C GLN A 116 -7.19 -4.62 5.19
N LEU A 117 -5.93 -4.29 4.93
CA LEU A 117 -5.53 -3.11 4.18
C LEU A 117 -5.92 -3.22 2.70
N LEU A 118 -5.69 -4.39 2.09
CA LEU A 118 -6.01 -4.66 0.69
C LEU A 118 -7.52 -4.61 0.42
N LEU A 119 -8.31 -5.15 1.36
CA LEU A 119 -9.78 -5.14 1.28
C LEU A 119 -10.40 -3.75 1.52
N GLY A 120 -9.59 -2.71 1.76
CA GLY A 120 -10.05 -1.35 1.97
C GLY A 120 -10.86 -1.16 3.27
N LYS A 121 -10.74 -2.10 4.22
CA LYS A 121 -11.46 -2.05 5.50
C LYS A 121 -10.86 -1.03 6.47
N ALA A 122 -9.61 -0.62 6.25
CA ALA A 122 -8.94 0.37 7.08
C ALA A 122 -9.29 1.81 6.67
N LYS A 123 -9.42 2.69 7.66
CA LYS A 123 -9.52 4.14 7.50
C LYS A 123 -8.12 4.75 7.45
N TYR A 124 -7.67 5.07 6.24
CA TYR A 124 -6.30 5.55 5.98
C TYR A 124 -5.91 6.80 6.78
N GLU A 125 -6.85 7.71 7.05
CA GLU A 125 -6.58 8.89 7.89
C GLU A 125 -6.14 8.49 9.31
N LEU A 126 -6.82 7.49 9.89
CA LEU A 126 -6.49 6.97 11.22
C LEU A 126 -5.19 6.17 11.20
N VAL A 127 -4.99 5.33 10.16
CA VAL A 127 -3.73 4.58 9.94
C VAL A 127 -2.53 5.54 9.87
N ASN A 128 -2.63 6.60 9.08
CA ASN A 128 -1.56 7.58 8.94
C ASN A 128 -1.28 8.31 10.26
N LYS A 129 -2.34 8.67 11.00
CA LYS A 129 -2.22 9.30 12.32
C LYS A 129 -1.49 8.39 13.30
N VAL A 130 -1.90 7.13 13.40
CA VAL A 130 -1.26 6.11 14.26
C VAL A 130 0.20 5.90 13.84
N ASN A 131 0.45 5.63 12.55
CA ASN A 131 1.80 5.38 12.06
C ASN A 131 2.75 6.55 12.30
N LYS A 132 2.26 7.79 12.11
CA LYS A 132 3.04 8.99 12.36
C LYS A 132 3.48 9.08 13.82
N VAL A 133 2.54 8.94 14.76
CA VAL A 133 2.85 9.07 16.19
C VAL A 133 3.72 7.91 16.68
N PHE A 134 3.52 6.68 16.18
CA PHE A 134 4.40 5.55 16.47
C PHE A 134 5.82 5.80 15.97
N LYS A 135 5.99 6.22 14.70
CA LYS A 135 7.30 6.57 14.13
C LYS A 135 7.99 7.66 14.95
N GLU A 136 7.31 8.78 15.16
CA GLU A 136 7.86 9.92 15.91
C GLU A 136 8.26 9.49 17.32
N THR A 137 7.43 8.71 18.03
CA THR A 137 7.74 8.30 19.41
C THR A 137 8.93 7.35 19.47
N ILE A 138 8.96 6.33 18.61
CA ILE A 138 10.03 5.33 18.55
C ILE A 138 11.36 5.95 18.09
N GLU A 139 11.30 6.93 17.18
CA GLU A 139 12.49 7.58 16.62
C GLU A 139 12.97 8.78 17.45
N SER A 140 12.16 9.29 18.39
CA SER A 140 12.48 10.46 19.24
C SER A 140 13.48 10.19 20.38
N SER A 141 13.74 11.22 21.19
CA SER A 141 14.50 11.14 22.45
C SER A 141 13.97 10.10 23.45
N ARG A 142 12.75 9.61 23.29
CA ARG A 142 12.17 8.52 24.10
C ARG A 142 12.56 7.12 23.64
N ARG A 143 13.38 7.02 22.58
CA ARG A 143 13.92 5.76 22.06
C ARG A 143 14.57 4.92 23.15
N GLU A 144 15.32 5.52 24.08
CA GLU A 144 16.02 4.77 25.13
C GLU A 144 15.06 4.06 26.09
N ASP A 145 13.98 4.72 26.49
CA ASP A 145 12.98 4.10 27.36
C ASP A 145 12.22 3.02 26.60
N PHE A 146 11.89 3.27 25.32
CA PHE A 146 11.32 2.27 24.43
C PHE A 146 12.21 1.02 24.35
N ILE A 147 13.51 1.19 24.07
CA ILE A 147 14.50 0.10 24.02
C ILE A 147 14.56 -0.66 25.34
N LYS A 148 14.62 0.04 26.48
CA LYS A 148 14.65 -0.63 27.80
C LYS A 148 13.42 -1.51 27.99
N PHE A 149 12.23 -1.04 27.63
CA PHE A 149 11.01 -1.83 27.76
C PHE A 149 10.94 -2.98 26.75
N LEU A 150 11.47 -2.79 25.56
CA LEU A 150 11.65 -3.84 24.54
C LEU A 150 12.60 -4.94 25.05
N ASP A 151 13.73 -4.57 25.66
CA ASP A 151 14.73 -5.51 26.21
C ASP A 151 14.18 -6.36 27.37
N MET A 152 13.21 -5.82 28.13
CA MET A 152 12.53 -6.57 29.18
C MET A 152 11.61 -7.67 28.66
N LYS A 153 11.32 -7.70 27.34
CA LYS A 153 10.54 -8.74 26.62
C LYS A 153 9.22 -9.11 27.30
N LYS A 154 8.54 -8.13 27.89
CA LYS A 154 7.34 -8.35 28.71
C LYS A 154 6.28 -7.30 28.36
N GLU A 155 5.12 -7.79 27.94
CA GLU A 155 3.95 -7.01 27.53
C GLU A 155 3.53 -5.96 28.56
N LYS A 156 3.59 -6.33 29.85
CA LYS A 156 3.24 -5.46 30.99
C LYS A 156 3.96 -4.11 30.96
N TYR A 157 5.19 -4.06 30.46
CA TYR A 157 5.97 -2.81 30.42
C TYR A 157 5.76 -2.00 29.14
N LEU A 158 5.38 -2.65 28.04
CA LEU A 158 5.05 -1.95 26.79
C LEU A 158 3.65 -1.34 26.81
N LYS A 159 2.71 -1.93 27.55
CA LYS A 159 1.32 -1.46 27.59
C LYS A 159 1.18 0.03 27.95
N PRO A 160 1.78 0.57 29.02
CA PRO A 160 1.66 2.00 29.34
C PRO A 160 2.22 2.92 28.25
N LEU A 161 3.30 2.50 27.59
CA LEU A 161 3.93 3.25 26.51
C LEU A 161 3.07 3.27 25.25
N VAL A 162 2.46 2.14 24.92
CA VAL A 162 1.49 2.05 23.82
C VAL A 162 0.25 2.90 24.12
N GLU A 163 -0.28 2.85 25.35
CA GLU A 163 -1.40 3.69 25.77
C GLU A 163 -1.06 5.19 25.67
N GLU A 164 0.15 5.60 26.00
CA GLU A 164 0.62 6.98 25.83
C GLU A 164 0.71 7.39 24.35
N ILE A 165 1.25 6.52 23.50
CA ILE A 165 1.29 6.72 22.04
C ILE A 165 -0.13 6.87 21.48
N LEU A 166 -1.05 6.01 21.89
CA LEU A 166 -2.45 6.06 21.47
C LEU A 166 -3.17 7.31 22.02
N LEU A 167 -2.83 7.75 23.23
CA LEU A 167 -3.29 9.03 23.78
C LEU A 167 -2.84 10.20 22.91
N MET A 168 -1.58 10.25 22.48
CA MET A 168 -1.11 11.28 21.55
C MET A 168 -1.81 11.18 20.19
N ALA A 169 -2.09 9.97 19.72
CA ALA A 169 -2.76 9.74 18.45
C ALA A 169 -4.25 10.09 18.48
N PHE A 170 -4.98 9.95 19.59
CA PHE A 170 -6.44 10.11 19.61
C PHE A 170 -6.97 11.12 20.63
N ALA A 171 -6.10 11.68 21.46
CA ALA A 171 -6.47 12.52 22.60
C ALA A 171 -7.48 11.85 23.55
N SER A 172 -7.37 10.52 23.72
CA SER A 172 -8.19 9.73 24.65
C SER A 172 -7.34 8.83 25.54
N LYS A 173 -7.88 8.45 26.70
CA LYS A 173 -7.22 7.54 27.66
C LYS A 173 -7.91 6.17 27.79
N ASN A 174 -9.09 6.00 27.17
CA ASN A 174 -9.92 4.81 27.36
C ASN A 174 -9.61 3.75 26.29
N PHE A 175 -8.37 3.26 26.31
CA PHE A 175 -7.93 2.18 25.44
C PHE A 175 -7.94 0.84 26.16
N ASP A 176 -8.57 -0.15 25.53
CA ASP A 176 -8.27 -1.55 25.78
C ASP A 176 -7.14 -1.96 24.85
N VAL A 177 -6.03 -2.44 25.40
CA VAL A 177 -4.80 -2.75 24.65
C VAL A 177 -4.34 -4.16 24.99
N ASP A 178 -4.13 -4.95 23.93
CA ASP A 178 -3.56 -6.29 23.95
C ASP A 178 -2.29 -6.30 23.08
N ILE A 179 -1.22 -6.91 23.59
CA ILE A 179 0.11 -6.85 22.97
C ILE A 179 0.66 -8.26 22.89
N GLY A 180 1.21 -8.63 21.74
CA GLY A 180 2.02 -9.83 21.57
C GLY A 180 3.43 -9.47 21.12
N ILE A 181 4.42 -10.21 21.59
CA ILE A 181 5.83 -9.99 21.30
C ILE A 181 6.43 -11.31 20.80
N GLU A 182 7.15 -11.24 19.69
CA GLU A 182 7.87 -12.39 19.15
C GLU A 182 9.29 -11.98 18.73
N ASN A 183 10.29 -12.78 19.13
CA ASN A 183 11.66 -12.57 18.66
C ASN A 183 11.91 -13.50 17.47
N ILE A 184 12.39 -12.93 16.38
CA ILE A 184 12.60 -13.59 15.09
C ILE A 184 14.01 -13.32 14.59
N ASN A 185 14.49 -14.16 13.69
CA ASN A 185 15.78 -13.97 13.03
C ASN A 185 15.64 -12.95 11.88
N ILE A 186 16.63 -12.07 11.72
CA ILE A 186 16.65 -11.05 10.65
C ILE A 186 16.53 -11.65 9.25
N ILE A 187 17.09 -12.84 9.02
CA ILE A 187 17.01 -13.55 7.73
C ILE A 187 15.56 -13.96 7.46
N ASP A 188 14.86 -14.50 8.45
CA ASP A 188 13.46 -14.92 8.29
C ASP A 188 12.55 -13.71 8.00
N PHE A 189 12.82 -12.57 8.66
CA PHE A 189 12.15 -11.31 8.32
C PHE A 189 12.42 -10.89 6.88
N LYS A 190 13.69 -10.85 6.45
CA LYS A 190 14.09 -10.43 5.09
C LYS A 190 13.58 -11.38 4.00
N LEU A 191 13.51 -12.68 4.29
CA LEU A 191 12.86 -13.66 3.43
C LEU A 191 11.39 -13.33 3.26
N SER A 192 10.65 -13.08 4.34
CA SER A 192 9.23 -12.72 4.21
C SER A 192 9.03 -11.42 3.41
N GLU A 193 9.95 -10.46 3.52
CA GLU A 193 9.90 -9.23 2.72
C GLU A 193 10.15 -9.49 1.23
N LYS A 194 10.97 -10.50 0.90
CA LYS A 194 11.18 -10.94 -0.49
C LYS A 194 10.02 -11.79 -0.99
N GLU A 195 9.49 -12.69 -0.18
CA GLU A 195 8.31 -13.50 -0.51
C GLU A 195 7.09 -12.60 -0.71
N SER A 196 6.82 -11.62 0.15
CA SER A 196 5.75 -10.63 -0.10
C SER A 196 5.94 -9.85 -1.42
N LYS A 197 7.17 -9.73 -1.92
CA LYS A 197 7.49 -9.14 -3.24
C LYS A 197 7.44 -10.15 -4.38
N GLY A 198 7.78 -11.41 -4.13
CA GLY A 198 7.94 -12.50 -5.10
C GLY A 198 6.71 -13.42 -5.24
N GLN A 199 5.84 -13.51 -4.24
CA GLN A 199 4.61 -14.32 -4.27
C GLN A 199 3.51 -13.69 -5.15
N LYS A 200 3.80 -12.57 -5.81
CA LYS A 200 3.06 -12.08 -6.98
C LYS A 200 3.59 -12.62 -8.32
N SER A 201 4.63 -13.46 -8.30
CA SER A 201 5.26 -14.09 -9.48
C SER A 201 4.90 -15.57 -9.63
N ASP A 202 4.74 -16.33 -8.53
CA ASP A 202 4.90 -17.80 -8.60
C ASP A 202 3.62 -18.63 -8.40
N GLU A 203 2.44 -18.01 -8.52
CA GLU A 203 1.18 -18.73 -8.77
C GLU A 203 0.77 -18.55 -10.25
N GLN A 204 1.68 -18.95 -11.14
CA GLN A 204 1.38 -19.23 -12.54
C GLN A 204 1.74 -20.69 -12.84
N GLU A 205 0.70 -21.46 -13.19
CA GLU A 205 0.77 -22.64 -14.04
C GLU A 205 1.73 -22.43 -15.24
N PRO A 206 2.29 -23.51 -15.82
CA PRO A 206 3.40 -23.41 -16.76
C PRO A 206 3.07 -22.48 -17.92
N GLU A 207 4.01 -21.58 -18.21
CA GLU A 207 3.95 -20.53 -19.22
C GLU A 207 3.15 -20.90 -20.48
N PRO A 208 2.20 -20.04 -20.88
CA PRO A 208 2.22 -19.48 -22.20
C PRO A 208 2.92 -18.12 -22.11
N ALA A 209 4.06 -18.00 -22.80
CA ALA A 209 4.77 -16.79 -23.16
C ALA A 209 4.32 -15.49 -22.46
N THR A 210 5.21 -14.94 -21.63
CA THR A 210 5.15 -13.58 -21.08
C THR A 210 4.60 -12.57 -22.09
N VAL A 211 3.30 -12.27 -21.98
CA VAL A 211 2.77 -11.01 -22.49
C VAL A 211 3.03 -10.00 -21.37
N THR A 212 4.28 -9.52 -21.32
CA THR A 212 4.52 -8.13 -20.91
C THR A 212 3.43 -7.30 -21.59
N PRO A 213 2.63 -6.48 -20.88
CA PRO A 213 1.71 -5.61 -21.58
C PRO A 213 2.56 -4.69 -22.46
N GLN A 214 2.64 -5.01 -23.74
CA GLN A 214 3.30 -4.20 -24.75
C GLN A 214 2.44 -2.95 -24.90
N PHE A 215 2.70 -1.95 -24.07
CA PHE A 215 2.61 -0.61 -24.62
C PHE A 215 3.59 -0.60 -25.80
N LYS A 216 3.07 -0.57 -27.03
CA LYS A 216 3.90 -0.28 -28.22
C LYS A 216 4.51 1.13 -28.14
N GLU A 217 4.04 1.91 -27.18
CA GLU A 217 4.38 3.29 -26.87
C GLU A 217 5.61 3.37 -25.96
N ALA A 218 6.47 4.35 -26.21
CA ALA A 218 7.69 4.52 -25.42
C ALA A 218 7.39 5.11 -24.03
N ILE A 219 7.98 4.51 -23.00
CA ILE A 219 7.77 4.89 -21.59
C ILE A 219 8.88 5.83 -21.13
N ILE A 220 8.52 6.91 -20.44
CA ILE A 220 9.45 7.83 -19.76
C ILE A 220 9.11 7.99 -18.27
N GLN A 221 10.10 8.30 -17.43
CA GLN A 221 9.91 8.54 -15.99
C GLN A 221 9.35 9.95 -15.72
N VAL A 222 8.29 10.03 -14.93
CA VAL A 222 7.66 11.31 -14.55
C VAL A 222 7.30 11.31 -13.07
N LYS A 223 7.22 12.51 -12.47
CA LYS A 223 6.77 12.72 -11.09
C LYS A 223 5.46 13.51 -11.05
N PRO A 224 4.52 13.18 -10.16
CA PRO A 224 3.32 13.97 -9.99
C PRO A 224 3.65 15.30 -9.32
N LEU A 225 2.94 16.36 -9.68
CA LEU A 225 3.02 17.63 -8.99
C LEU A 225 2.21 17.57 -7.69
N LEU A 226 2.83 17.94 -6.58
CA LEU A 226 2.19 17.84 -5.26
C LEU A 226 1.35 19.07 -4.93
N SER A 227 0.22 18.88 -4.25
CA SER A 227 -0.65 19.95 -3.78
C SER A 227 -1.22 19.63 -2.40
N PRO A 228 -0.59 20.10 -1.31
CA PRO A 228 -1.02 19.79 0.06
C PRO A 228 -2.43 20.29 0.41
N VAL A 229 -2.85 21.42 -0.20
CA VAL A 229 -4.10 22.13 0.10
C VAL A 229 -5.24 21.67 -0.81
N ARG A 230 -5.01 21.61 -2.12
CA ARG A 230 -6.06 21.34 -3.14
C ARG A 230 -5.91 19.97 -3.83
N GLY A 231 -4.88 19.20 -3.49
CA GLY A 231 -4.57 17.94 -4.16
C GLY A 231 -5.42 16.77 -3.69
N VAL A 232 -5.48 15.75 -4.55
CA VAL A 232 -6.14 14.47 -4.30
C VAL A 232 -5.09 13.45 -3.87
N ILE A 233 -5.41 12.61 -2.89
CA ILE A 233 -4.47 11.58 -2.43
C ILE A 233 -4.19 10.61 -3.59
N ILE A 234 -2.93 10.26 -3.84
CA ILE A 234 -2.50 9.44 -4.99
C ILE A 234 -3.28 8.11 -5.09
N TYR A 235 -3.70 7.54 -3.96
CA TYR A 235 -4.52 6.31 -3.90
C TYR A 235 -5.97 6.47 -4.36
N GLN A 236 -6.49 7.70 -4.37
CA GLN A 236 -7.83 8.05 -4.81
C GLN A 236 -7.91 8.37 -6.30
N ILE A 237 -6.77 8.39 -6.99
CA ILE A 237 -6.71 8.62 -8.43
C ILE A 237 -7.35 7.45 -9.16
N GLN A 238 -8.07 7.78 -10.24
CA GLN A 238 -8.78 6.83 -11.09
C GLN A 238 -8.27 6.92 -12.52
N GLU A 239 -8.47 5.85 -13.28
CA GLU A 239 -8.23 5.87 -14.73
C GLU A 239 -9.16 6.90 -15.39
N GLY A 240 -8.62 7.67 -16.33
CA GLY A 240 -9.27 8.81 -16.95
C GLY A 240 -9.05 10.15 -16.22
N ASP A 241 -8.53 10.15 -14.99
CA ASP A 241 -8.18 11.39 -14.31
C ASP A 241 -7.04 12.10 -15.04
N VAL A 242 -7.06 13.44 -15.02
CA VAL A 242 -5.95 14.25 -15.54
C VAL A 242 -5.18 14.81 -14.36
N ILE A 243 -3.87 14.59 -14.33
CA ILE A 243 -2.98 15.03 -13.25
C ILE A 243 -1.82 15.83 -13.81
N PHE A 244 -1.31 16.79 -13.05
CA PHE A 244 -0.10 17.50 -13.44
C PHE A 244 1.15 16.72 -13.05
N ILE A 245 2.12 16.68 -13.94
CA ILE A 245 3.39 15.97 -13.79
C ILE A 245 4.58 16.85 -14.20
N ASN A 246 5.76 16.47 -13.73
CA ASN A 246 7.06 16.95 -14.19
C ASN A 246 7.86 15.78 -14.74
N VAL A 247 8.63 16.00 -15.81
CA VAL A 247 9.51 14.99 -16.39
C VAL A 247 10.79 14.91 -15.56
N ASN A 248 11.14 13.72 -15.08
CA ASN A 248 12.37 13.49 -14.30
C ASN A 248 13.24 12.38 -14.92
N ASP A 249 13.08 12.16 -16.22
CA ASP A 249 13.78 11.15 -16.99
C ASP A 249 15.05 11.74 -17.64
N SER A 250 16.20 11.09 -17.41
CA SER A 250 17.49 11.47 -17.97
C SER A 250 17.80 10.82 -19.33
N SER A 251 16.89 9.99 -19.86
CA SER A 251 17.00 9.45 -21.21
C SER A 251 16.89 10.54 -22.27
N THR A 252 17.49 10.34 -23.44
CA THR A 252 17.39 11.25 -24.59
C THR A 252 15.94 11.60 -24.91
N ARG A 253 15.04 10.61 -24.84
CA ARG A 253 13.60 10.82 -25.09
C ARG A 253 12.94 11.71 -24.02
N GLY A 254 13.28 11.50 -22.75
CA GLY A 254 12.80 12.33 -21.64
C GLY A 254 13.24 13.79 -21.80
N ILE A 255 14.52 14.00 -22.13
CA ILE A 255 15.11 15.31 -22.37
C ILE A 255 14.47 16.01 -23.58
N ASP A 256 14.32 15.28 -24.70
CA ASP A 256 13.69 15.81 -25.92
C ASP A 256 12.23 16.20 -25.68
N TYR A 257 11.48 15.37 -24.96
CA TYR A 257 10.08 15.66 -24.60
C TYR A 257 9.99 16.89 -23.69
N LEU A 258 10.83 16.98 -22.65
CA LEU A 258 10.88 18.13 -21.76
C LEU A 258 11.23 19.42 -22.52
N GLY A 259 12.20 19.40 -23.44
CA GLY A 259 12.56 20.56 -24.26
C GLY A 259 11.40 21.07 -25.13
N ARG A 260 10.59 20.17 -25.68
CA ARG A 260 9.36 20.54 -26.40
C ARG A 260 8.31 21.16 -25.48
N MET A 261 8.12 20.60 -24.29
CA MET A 261 7.18 21.13 -23.30
C MET A 261 7.61 22.53 -22.80
N ILE A 262 8.90 22.74 -22.52
CA ILE A 262 9.45 24.06 -22.14
C ILE A 262 9.14 25.10 -23.23
N THR A 263 9.38 24.73 -24.50
CA THR A 263 9.09 25.62 -25.64
C THR A 263 7.59 25.91 -25.78
N LYS A 264 6.75 24.88 -25.59
CA LYS A 264 5.28 24.99 -25.72
C LYS A 264 4.67 25.87 -24.65
N TYR A 265 5.07 25.67 -23.39
CA TYR A 265 4.52 26.38 -22.23
C TYR A 265 5.25 27.68 -21.90
N LYS A 266 6.41 27.93 -22.52
CA LYS A 266 7.29 29.09 -22.23
C LYS A 266 7.65 29.19 -20.74
N ASP A 267 7.92 28.04 -20.13
CA ASP A 267 8.27 27.87 -18.72
C ASP A 267 9.41 26.87 -18.64
N ASP A 268 10.46 27.19 -17.89
CA ASP A 268 11.63 26.32 -17.68
C ASP A 268 11.28 25.06 -16.87
N ASN A 269 10.17 25.06 -16.13
CA ASN A 269 9.67 23.89 -15.40
C ASN A 269 8.16 23.71 -15.63
N PRO A 270 7.76 23.27 -16.83
CA PRO A 270 6.37 23.28 -17.24
C PRO A 270 5.55 22.24 -16.47
N LYS A 271 4.36 22.65 -16.02
CA LYS A 271 3.36 21.74 -15.45
C LYS A 271 2.65 21.00 -16.58
N ILE A 272 3.01 19.74 -16.80
CA ILE A 272 2.52 18.96 -17.94
C ILE A 272 1.26 18.18 -17.52
N PRO A 273 0.11 18.33 -18.20
CA PRO A 273 -1.06 17.51 -17.92
C PRO A 273 -0.90 16.10 -18.53
N GLY A 274 -1.10 15.07 -17.71
CA GLY A 274 -1.10 13.67 -18.14
C GLY A 274 -2.43 12.98 -17.80
N VAL A 275 -2.97 12.19 -18.75
CA VAL A 275 -4.22 11.44 -18.54
C VAL A 275 -3.87 10.07 -17.96
N VAL A 276 -4.37 9.73 -16.78
CA VAL A 276 -4.15 8.43 -16.16
C VAL A 276 -4.78 7.35 -17.04
N LYS A 277 -3.94 6.50 -17.62
CA LYS A 277 -4.36 5.39 -18.48
C LYS A 277 -4.57 4.12 -17.68
N ARG A 278 -3.69 3.87 -16.72
CA ARG A 278 -3.68 2.63 -15.96
C ARG A 278 -3.05 2.86 -14.60
N ILE A 279 -3.58 2.16 -13.59
CA ILE A 279 -3.03 2.17 -12.23
C ILE A 279 -2.73 0.74 -11.80
N GLU A 280 -1.48 0.48 -11.45
CA GLU A 280 -1.04 -0.76 -10.83
C GLU A 280 -0.83 -0.53 -9.34
N LYS A 281 -1.77 -1.03 -8.52
CA LYS A 281 -1.73 -0.89 -7.06
C LYS A 281 -0.96 -2.05 -6.45
N ASN A 282 0.34 -1.87 -6.22
CA ASN A 282 1.25 -2.83 -5.60
C ASN A 282 1.74 -2.33 -4.24
N LEU A 283 0.80 -2.14 -3.30
CA LEU A 283 1.04 -1.51 -2.00
C LEU A 283 2.29 -2.09 -1.28
N PRO A 284 3.14 -1.23 -0.69
CA PRO A 284 2.97 0.21 -0.52
C PRO A 284 3.23 1.02 -1.81
N ARG A 285 3.66 0.38 -2.91
CA ARG A 285 3.99 1.05 -4.17
C ARG A 285 2.76 1.19 -5.09
N ILE A 286 2.45 2.40 -5.49
CA ILE A 286 1.51 2.66 -6.59
C ILE A 286 2.32 2.98 -7.84
N THR A 287 2.01 2.30 -8.94
CA THR A 287 2.54 2.64 -10.27
C THR A 287 1.40 3.22 -11.10
N ILE A 288 1.56 4.44 -11.59
CA ILE A 288 0.57 5.13 -12.42
C ILE A 288 1.17 5.34 -13.79
N TYR A 289 0.48 4.87 -14.83
CA TYR A 289 0.81 5.15 -16.22
C TYR A 289 -0.07 6.29 -16.71
N VAL A 290 0.55 7.39 -17.12
CA VAL A 290 -0.12 8.56 -17.68
C VAL A 290 0.18 8.65 -19.17
N ALA A 291 -0.85 8.81 -20.00
CA ALA A 291 -0.67 9.19 -21.39
C ALA A 291 -0.25 10.65 -21.48
N LEU A 292 0.78 10.87 -22.26
CA LEU A 292 1.34 12.16 -22.60
C LEU A 292 1.10 12.44 -24.08
N GLU A 293 1.49 13.63 -24.52
CA GLU A 293 1.50 13.97 -25.95
C GLU A 293 2.50 13.09 -26.72
N ASP A 294 2.39 13.08 -28.05
CA ASP A 294 3.26 12.34 -28.97
C ASP A 294 3.25 10.80 -28.80
N GLY A 295 2.22 10.25 -28.14
CA GLY A 295 2.12 8.81 -27.90
C GLY A 295 3.14 8.29 -26.88
N LEU A 296 3.64 9.17 -26.00
CA LEU A 296 4.49 8.78 -24.88
C LEU A 296 3.65 8.39 -23.66
N VAL A 297 4.19 7.50 -22.85
CA VAL A 297 3.60 7.11 -21.57
C VAL A 297 4.54 7.50 -20.45
N GLY A 298 4.08 8.35 -19.55
CA GLY A 298 4.77 8.65 -18.30
C GLY A 298 4.53 7.54 -17.27
N LYS A 299 5.58 7.09 -16.60
CA LYS A 299 5.50 6.17 -15.47
C LYS A 299 5.79 6.93 -14.18
N ILE A 300 4.86 6.85 -13.23
CA ILE A 300 5.01 7.34 -11.86
C ILE A 300 5.10 6.12 -10.97
N GLU A 301 6.09 6.09 -10.07
CA GLU A 301 6.19 5.07 -9.03
C GLU A 301 6.32 5.77 -7.69
N GLU A 302 5.36 5.55 -6.79
CA GLU A 302 5.34 6.19 -5.48
C GLU A 302 5.03 5.20 -4.38
N THR A 303 5.60 5.42 -3.21
CA THR A 303 5.35 4.61 -2.00
C THR A 303 4.57 5.37 -0.93
N ASP A 304 4.55 6.69 -1.02
CA ASP A 304 3.97 7.56 0.01
C ASP A 304 2.56 8.04 -0.37
N PRO A 305 1.66 8.26 0.60
CA PRO A 305 0.33 8.85 0.39
C PRO A 305 0.42 10.35 0.07
N LEU A 306 0.99 10.70 -1.08
CA LEU A 306 1.15 12.08 -1.50
C LEU A 306 -0.17 12.65 -2.04
N LYS A 307 -0.46 13.92 -1.74
CA LYS A 307 -1.56 14.65 -2.39
C LYS A 307 -1.06 15.24 -3.70
N ILE A 308 -1.62 14.78 -4.81
CA ILE A 308 -1.23 15.18 -6.16
C ILE A 308 -2.23 16.17 -6.75
N LEU A 309 -1.75 17.08 -7.59
CA LEU A 309 -2.58 18.08 -8.24
C LEU A 309 -3.35 17.46 -9.41
N LYS A 310 -4.66 17.25 -9.21
CA LYS A 310 -5.61 16.79 -10.22
C LYS A 310 -6.21 17.99 -10.96
N VAL A 311 -6.37 17.89 -12.28
CA VAL A 311 -7.11 18.85 -13.08
C VAL A 311 -8.62 18.61 -12.88
N THR A 312 -9.28 19.58 -12.31
CA THR A 312 -10.74 19.66 -12.07
C THR A 312 -11.35 20.75 -12.95
N ALA A 313 -12.68 20.79 -13.08
CA ALA A 313 -13.36 21.86 -13.83
C ALA A 313 -13.04 23.27 -13.29
N GLU A 314 -12.77 23.39 -11.99
CA GLU A 314 -12.41 24.64 -11.32
C GLU A 314 -10.95 25.04 -11.60
N THR A 315 -10.02 24.09 -11.58
CA THR A 315 -8.62 24.35 -11.94
C THR A 315 -8.43 24.47 -13.45
N ALA A 316 -9.31 23.91 -14.28
CA ALA A 316 -9.34 24.13 -15.72
C ALA A 316 -9.62 25.59 -16.08
N ALA A 317 -10.42 26.32 -15.28
CA ALA A 317 -10.69 27.74 -15.50
C ALA A 317 -9.50 28.65 -15.12
N GLU A 318 -8.77 28.30 -14.05
CA GLU A 318 -7.50 28.95 -13.69
C GLU A 318 -6.40 28.63 -14.73
N THR A 319 -6.35 27.40 -15.23
CA THR A 319 -5.42 26.95 -16.28
C THR A 319 -5.77 27.54 -17.66
N ALA A 320 -7.05 27.75 -17.99
CA ALA A 320 -7.45 28.36 -19.26
C ALA A 320 -7.11 29.86 -19.33
N LYS A 321 -7.05 30.55 -18.18
CA LYS A 321 -6.59 31.95 -18.10
C LYS A 321 -5.08 32.10 -18.25
N GLU A 322 -4.29 31.11 -17.81
CA GLU A 322 -2.82 31.14 -17.97
C GLU A 322 -2.32 30.52 -19.29
N PHE A 323 -3.06 29.59 -19.92
CA PHE A 323 -2.47 28.73 -20.97
C PHE A 323 -3.21 28.67 -22.32
N ASN A 324 -4.25 29.49 -22.54
CA ASN A 324 -4.92 29.65 -23.86
C ASN A 324 -5.25 28.31 -24.58
N VAL A 325 -5.76 27.33 -23.83
CA VAL A 325 -6.25 26.05 -24.37
C VAL A 325 -7.77 26.04 -24.35
N THR A 326 -8.40 25.66 -25.46
CA THR A 326 -9.85 25.45 -25.54
C THR A 326 -10.20 24.22 -24.70
N ALA A 327 -10.98 24.43 -23.63
CA ALA A 327 -11.42 23.37 -22.74
C ALA A 327 -12.19 22.27 -23.49
N PRO A 328 -12.01 20.98 -23.14
CA PRO A 328 -12.88 19.92 -23.65
C PRO A 328 -14.30 20.16 -23.16
N ALA A 329 -15.25 20.15 -24.09
CA ALA A 329 -16.67 20.32 -23.78
C ALA A 329 -17.10 19.27 -22.74
N PRO A 330 -17.86 19.68 -21.70
CA PRO A 330 -18.35 18.74 -20.70
C PRO A 330 -19.19 17.66 -21.38
N LYS A 331 -18.78 16.39 -21.22
CA LYS A 331 -19.65 15.25 -21.58
C LYS A 331 -20.90 15.34 -20.71
N SER A 332 -21.99 15.72 -21.35
CA SER A 332 -23.33 15.91 -20.79
C SER A 332 -23.93 14.59 -20.32
N GLY A 333 -23.47 14.09 -19.16
CA GLY A 333 -24.03 12.91 -18.49
C GLY A 333 -25.08 13.21 -17.41
N VAL A 334 -25.35 14.49 -17.10
CA VAL A 334 -26.16 14.88 -15.92
C VAL A 334 -27.59 15.31 -16.27
N TRP A 335 -27.93 15.42 -17.56
CA TRP A 335 -29.28 15.85 -17.98
C TRP A 335 -30.36 14.75 -17.92
N SER A 336 -29.98 13.47 -17.82
CA SER A 336 -30.97 12.39 -17.73
C SER A 336 -31.65 12.34 -16.37
N ILE A 337 -30.93 12.49 -15.26
CA ILE A 337 -31.50 12.31 -13.91
C ILE A 337 -32.46 13.47 -13.56
N VAL A 338 -32.15 14.71 -13.96
CA VAL A 338 -33.03 15.87 -13.72
C VAL A 338 -34.28 15.82 -14.63
N ALA A 339 -34.14 15.34 -15.87
CA ALA A 339 -35.28 15.15 -16.77
C ALA A 339 -36.23 14.03 -16.28
N TYR A 340 -35.69 12.91 -15.78
CA TYR A 340 -36.51 11.83 -15.22
C TYR A 340 -37.21 12.22 -13.92
N ALA A 341 -36.56 13.00 -13.05
CA ALA A 341 -37.20 13.54 -11.84
C ALA A 341 -38.34 14.51 -12.17
N GLY A 342 -38.17 15.36 -13.20
CA GLY A 342 -39.22 16.29 -13.65
C GLY A 342 -40.44 15.58 -14.24
N ILE A 343 -40.23 14.53 -15.04
CA ILE A 343 -41.32 13.73 -15.62
C ILE A 343 -42.08 12.97 -14.53
N ALA A 344 -41.37 12.39 -13.55
CA ALA A 344 -42.02 11.68 -12.44
C ALA A 344 -42.93 12.59 -11.60
N ILE A 345 -42.51 13.83 -11.32
CA ILE A 345 -43.32 14.80 -10.58
C ILE A 345 -44.55 15.22 -11.37
N ALA A 346 -44.42 15.43 -12.69
CA ALA A 346 -45.55 15.78 -13.55
C ALA A 346 -46.60 14.65 -13.63
N VAL A 347 -46.16 13.39 -13.71
CA VAL A 347 -47.07 12.23 -13.72
C VAL A 347 -47.82 12.10 -12.39
N ILE A 348 -47.13 12.28 -11.26
CA ILE A 348 -47.76 12.24 -9.93
C ILE A 348 -48.81 13.36 -9.79
N ALA A 349 -48.51 14.58 -10.26
CA ALA A 349 -49.45 15.68 -10.23
C ALA A 349 -50.71 15.41 -11.07
N VAL A 350 -50.57 14.86 -12.29
CA VAL A 350 -51.70 14.55 -13.17
C VAL A 350 -52.58 13.44 -12.58
N VAL A 351 -51.97 12.38 -12.04
CA VAL A 351 -52.72 11.29 -11.37
C VAL A 351 -53.48 11.81 -10.15
N SER A 352 -52.89 12.75 -9.40
CA SER A 352 -53.53 13.34 -8.22
C SER A 352 -54.75 14.19 -8.58
N ILE A 353 -54.70 14.93 -9.69
CA ILE A 353 -55.83 15.72 -10.21
C ILE A 353 -56.96 14.80 -10.70
N ILE A 354 -56.63 13.72 -11.40
CA ILE A 354 -57.62 12.75 -11.88
C ILE A 354 -58.32 12.06 -10.69
N LEU A 355 -57.56 11.67 -9.66
CA LEU A 355 -58.13 11.10 -8.44
C LEU A 355 -59.05 12.08 -7.71
N MET A 356 -58.68 13.36 -7.62
CA MET A 356 -59.55 14.39 -7.05
C MET A 356 -60.85 14.57 -7.85
N LEU A 357 -60.79 14.53 -9.18
CA LEU A 357 -61.97 14.65 -10.03
C LEU A 357 -62.93 13.46 -9.85
N ILE A 358 -62.40 12.23 -9.77
CA ILE A 358 -63.19 11.01 -9.53
C ILE A 358 -63.83 11.01 -8.14
N MET A 359 -63.18 11.57 -7.12
CA MET A 359 -63.76 11.68 -5.77
C MET A 359 -64.76 12.83 -5.63
N SER A 360 -64.82 13.75 -6.60
CA SER A 360 -65.74 14.90 -6.60
C SER A 360 -67.02 14.69 -7.41
N SER A 361 -67.08 13.64 -8.23
CA SER A 361 -68.26 13.13 -8.93
C SER A 361 -68.92 12.02 -8.12
#